data_AF-A0A373LI06-F1
#
_entry.id   AF-A0A373LI06-F1
#
_cell.length_a   1.000
_cell.length_b   1.000
_cell.length_c   1.000
_cell.angle_alpha   90.00
_cell.angle_beta   90.00
_cell.angle_gamma   90.00
#
_symmetry.space_group_name_H-M   'P 1'
#
loop_
_entity.id
_entity.type
_entity.pdbx_description
1 polymer ?
#
loop_
_entity_poly.entity_id
_entity_poly.type
_entity_poly.pdbx_seq_one_letter_code
_entity_poly.pdbx_strand_id
1 'polypeptide(L)'
;MRKSKFLSVLTATTLALTLAVPTVMPLELTTGVVKAVEVTTTAPSQKIEGRCGDNAIYSYDKATRTLTISGTGAMWNGTKYSYLGTVDKIVIGNGITVIGEDAFAKFNGVGSVEISDTVTTIKGNAFNDLKSITIPKTVRTVETDAFYGVGKVVVEGDMNNFQYGALGSEVQEVQLKGSAETLGLALAKVHDRDYLSVTIAKDNNRCRMANDCLVSSDGKTVYYHILDSCTVTIPDTAVTIKSAAFYNQVIEEVKLGKNVKTIEPYAFAENPVSELTTNSKLKKIGRCAFKETNLKKVTLKSSVAMSPKAFDQKVILTSTKSLKSAKTVMTSATFKKNKINAKFAKLTGAKGYQVQIKKGGKTYKYFTTKTSIKVKAPKVFKKKYNVSFSYDIDNYTSKIEGKPAYISVRPYKIVKKNKKSYGKWSEKIVLTK
;
A
#
# COMPACT_ATOMS: atom_id res chain seq x y z
N MET A 1 -10.67 3.67 29.50
CA MET A 1 -9.81 2.77 30.29
C MET A 1 -9.90 1.36 29.74
N ARG A 2 -8.88 0.89 29.01
CA ARG A 2 -8.58 -0.54 28.86
C ARG A 2 -7.12 -0.69 28.44
N LYS A 3 -6.50 -1.73 28.98
CA LYS A 3 -5.10 -1.79 29.43
C LYS A 3 -4.11 -2.01 28.27
N SER A 4 -3.17 -1.07 28.12
CA SER A 4 -1.94 -1.27 27.35
C SER A 4 -1.04 -2.27 28.09
N LYS A 5 -0.74 -3.40 27.44
CA LYS A 5 0.28 -4.34 27.91
C LYS A 5 1.65 -3.79 27.53
N PHE A 6 2.30 -3.12 28.49
CA PHE A 6 3.75 -2.93 28.46
C PHE A 6 4.42 -4.30 28.65
N LEU A 7 5.33 -4.68 27.74
CA LEU A 7 6.31 -5.73 28.02
C LEU A 7 7.72 -5.18 27.90
N SER A 8 8.42 -5.33 29.02
CA SER A 8 9.76 -4.93 29.39
C SER A 8 10.86 -5.61 28.57
N VAL A 9 11.89 -4.83 28.26
CA VAL A 9 13.21 -5.32 27.80
C VAL A 9 13.94 -5.89 29.01
N LEU A 10 14.23 -7.20 29.00
CA LEU A 10 15.06 -7.86 30.00
C LEU A 10 16.42 -8.20 29.37
N THR A 11 17.47 -7.51 29.82
CA THR A 11 18.87 -7.88 29.58
C THR A 11 19.35 -8.76 30.72
N ALA A 12 19.85 -9.96 30.42
CA ALA A 12 20.62 -10.74 31.38
C ALA A 12 21.67 -11.58 30.64
N THR A 13 22.90 -11.09 30.73
CA THR A 13 24.16 -11.84 30.60
C THR A 13 24.30 -12.82 31.76
N THR A 14 24.71 -14.07 31.51
CA THR A 14 25.83 -14.73 32.19
C THR A 14 26.14 -16.08 31.55
N LEU A 15 27.43 -16.27 31.28
CA LEU A 15 28.09 -17.45 30.74
C LEU A 15 28.44 -18.38 31.92
N ALA A 16 28.11 -19.67 31.83
CA ALA A 16 28.67 -20.70 32.72
C ALA A 16 29.04 -21.93 31.89
N LEU A 17 30.35 -22.20 31.85
CA LEU A 17 30.99 -23.31 31.16
C LEU A 17 31.14 -24.45 32.17
N THR A 18 30.48 -25.59 31.96
CA THR A 18 30.71 -26.81 32.74
C THR A 18 31.17 -27.93 31.81
N LEU A 19 32.43 -28.35 31.98
CA LEU A 19 33.04 -29.50 31.33
C LEU A 19 32.52 -30.79 31.98
N ALA A 20 31.94 -31.70 31.19
CA ALA A 20 31.60 -33.05 31.61
C ALA A 20 32.54 -34.05 30.91
N VAL A 21 33.23 -34.86 31.71
CA VAL A 21 34.12 -35.96 31.30
C VAL A 21 33.27 -37.20 30.99
N PRO A 22 33.53 -37.98 29.92
CA PRO A 22 32.79 -39.21 29.67
C PRO A 22 33.38 -40.37 30.48
N THR A 23 32.56 -40.98 31.34
CA THR A 23 32.85 -42.29 31.97
C THR A 23 32.42 -43.42 31.03
N VAL A 24 33.34 -44.34 30.76
CA VAL A 24 33.18 -45.54 29.94
C VAL A 24 32.26 -46.55 30.65
N MET A 25 31.20 -47.01 29.99
CA MET A 25 30.35 -48.13 30.46
C MET A 25 30.96 -49.48 30.05
N PRO A 26 30.91 -50.52 30.90
CA PRO A 26 31.34 -51.87 30.53
C PRO A 26 30.32 -52.61 29.66
N LEU A 27 30.84 -53.46 28.78
CA LEU A 27 30.13 -54.34 27.87
C LEU A 27 29.47 -55.50 28.65
N GLU A 28 28.15 -55.64 28.56
CA GLU A 28 27.43 -56.85 28.99
C GLU A 28 26.96 -57.62 27.75
N LEU A 29 27.46 -58.85 27.61
CA LEU A 29 27.16 -59.77 26.52
C LEU A 29 25.84 -60.50 26.84
N THR A 30 24.73 -60.12 26.19
CA THR A 30 23.46 -60.84 26.33
C THR A 30 23.10 -61.58 25.04
N THR A 31 22.83 -62.87 25.20
CA THR A 31 22.51 -63.84 24.15
C THR A 31 21.06 -63.69 23.67
N GLY A 32 20.92 -63.38 22.38
CA GLY A 32 19.88 -63.81 21.43
C GLY A 32 18.41 -63.91 21.84
N VAL A 33 17.59 -63.02 21.26
CA VAL A 33 16.38 -63.40 20.48
C VAL A 33 16.29 -62.44 19.29
N VAL A 34 16.45 -62.94 18.06
CA VAL A 34 16.22 -62.15 16.84
C VAL A 34 14.74 -61.87 16.71
N LYS A 35 14.32 -60.65 17.08
CA LYS A 35 13.00 -60.13 16.76
C LYS A 35 13.02 -59.79 15.26
N ALA A 36 12.17 -60.45 14.48
CA ALA A 36 11.97 -60.10 13.08
C ALA A 36 11.70 -58.60 12.98
N VAL A 37 12.56 -57.88 12.26
CA VAL A 37 12.31 -56.50 11.86
C VAL A 37 11.13 -56.59 10.91
N GLU A 38 9.95 -56.16 11.36
CA GLU A 38 8.88 -55.82 10.45
C GLU A 38 9.42 -54.70 9.56
N VAL A 39 9.82 -55.07 8.34
CA VAL A 39 9.97 -54.12 7.25
C VAL A 39 8.55 -53.63 6.99
N THR A 40 8.16 -52.55 7.67
CA THR A 40 6.98 -51.78 7.29
C THR A 40 7.28 -51.22 5.91
N THR A 41 6.90 -51.98 4.88
CA THR A 41 6.75 -51.46 3.53
C THR A 41 5.73 -50.34 3.62
N THR A 42 6.19 -49.08 3.64
CA THR A 42 5.32 -47.93 3.47
C THR A 42 4.50 -48.17 2.22
N ALA A 43 3.18 -48.22 2.36
CA ALA A 43 2.25 -48.31 1.24
C ALA A 43 2.66 -47.30 0.15
N PRO A 44 2.58 -47.64 -1.15
CA PRO A 44 2.99 -46.75 -2.22
C PRO A 44 2.25 -45.42 -2.05
N SER A 45 3.00 -44.33 -1.86
CA SER A 45 2.43 -42.99 -1.67
C SER A 45 1.53 -42.69 -2.87
N GLN A 46 0.21 -42.61 -2.66
CA GLN A 46 -0.73 -42.21 -3.70
C GLN A 46 -0.51 -40.73 -3.99
N LYS A 47 0.42 -40.44 -4.90
CA LYS A 47 0.70 -39.10 -5.37
C LYS A 47 -0.26 -38.74 -6.49
N ILE A 48 -0.86 -37.56 -6.40
CA ILE A 48 -1.63 -36.98 -7.50
C ILE A 48 -0.74 -35.91 -8.14
N GLU A 49 -0.48 -36.05 -9.43
CA GLU A 49 0.45 -35.18 -10.14
C GLU A 49 -0.18 -34.56 -11.39
N GLY A 50 0.35 -33.42 -11.80
CA GLY A 50 -0.06 -32.78 -13.05
C GLY A 50 0.67 -31.48 -13.29
N ARG A 51 0.36 -30.83 -14.40
CA ARG A 51 1.01 -29.57 -14.78
C ARG A 51 0.31 -28.37 -14.15
N CYS A 52 1.12 -27.45 -13.64
CA CYS A 52 0.69 -26.15 -13.14
C CYS A 52 1.43 -24.98 -13.81
N GLY A 53 2.21 -25.25 -14.85
CA GLY A 53 2.86 -24.28 -15.71
C GLY A 53 3.43 -24.95 -16.95
N ASP A 54 4.11 -24.16 -17.80
CA ASP A 54 4.73 -24.70 -19.01
C ASP A 54 5.80 -25.73 -18.66
N ASN A 55 6.65 -25.42 -17.66
CA ASN A 55 7.67 -26.33 -17.12
C ASN A 55 7.50 -26.56 -15.60
N ALA A 56 6.34 -26.22 -15.05
CA ALA A 56 6.03 -26.41 -13.63
C ALA A 56 5.01 -27.53 -13.43
N ILE A 57 5.23 -28.36 -12.42
CA ILE A 57 4.47 -29.56 -12.09
C ILE A 57 4.06 -29.49 -10.62
N TYR A 58 2.84 -29.90 -10.30
CA TYR A 58 2.41 -30.14 -8.93
C TYR A 58 2.44 -31.65 -8.63
N SER A 59 2.78 -31.99 -7.39
CA SER A 59 2.69 -33.34 -6.82
C SER A 59 2.09 -33.24 -5.43
N TYR A 60 0.98 -33.94 -5.20
CA TYR A 60 0.28 -33.97 -3.92
C TYR A 60 0.39 -35.34 -3.28
N ASP A 61 1.02 -35.38 -2.11
CA ASP A 61 1.11 -36.59 -1.30
C ASP A 61 -0.05 -36.64 -0.29
N LYS A 62 -0.96 -37.61 -0.48
CA LYS A 62 -2.12 -37.80 0.38
C LYS A 62 -1.77 -38.17 1.82
N ALA A 63 -0.65 -38.88 2.04
CA ALA A 63 -0.28 -39.36 3.38
C ALA A 63 0.21 -38.20 4.26
N THR A 64 0.97 -37.28 3.66
CA THR A 64 1.53 -36.11 4.34
C THR A 64 0.72 -34.83 4.13
N ARG A 65 -0.34 -34.88 3.30
CA ARG A 65 -1.14 -33.73 2.87
C ARG A 65 -0.30 -32.56 2.37
N THR A 66 0.81 -32.88 1.69
CA THR A 66 1.79 -31.91 1.19
C THR A 66 1.63 -31.72 -0.31
N LEU A 67 1.41 -30.47 -0.73
CA LEU A 67 1.41 -30.05 -2.13
C LEU A 67 2.77 -29.45 -2.49
N THR A 68 3.51 -30.13 -3.37
CA THR A 68 4.81 -29.67 -3.86
C THR A 68 4.70 -29.16 -5.28
N ILE A 69 5.21 -27.97 -5.53
CA ILE A 69 5.39 -27.38 -6.86
C ILE A 69 6.87 -27.45 -7.22
N SER A 70 7.17 -28.11 -8.34
CA SER A 70 8.54 -28.30 -8.84
C SER A 70 8.66 -27.93 -10.31
N GLY A 71 9.89 -27.86 -10.82
CA GLY A 71 10.18 -27.51 -12.19
C GLY A 71 10.67 -26.08 -12.32
N THR A 72 10.40 -25.43 -13.45
CA THR A 72 10.96 -24.10 -13.74
C THR A 72 9.93 -23.13 -14.30
N GLY A 73 10.20 -21.83 -14.10
CA GLY A 73 9.44 -20.75 -14.72
C GLY A 73 8.18 -20.38 -13.95
N ALA A 74 7.21 -19.83 -14.69
CA ALA A 74 5.98 -19.30 -14.13
C ALA A 74 4.91 -20.39 -13.96
N MET A 75 4.21 -20.35 -12.84
CA MET A 75 2.94 -21.06 -12.69
C MET A 75 1.85 -20.36 -13.53
N TRP A 76 0.92 -21.14 -14.06
CA TRP A 76 -0.32 -20.63 -14.66
C TRP A 76 -1.23 -20.02 -13.59
N ASN A 77 -2.17 -19.17 -14.03
CA ASN A 77 -3.25 -18.68 -13.18
C ASN A 77 -4.29 -19.80 -12.93
N GLY A 78 -4.94 -19.75 -11.76
CA GLY A 78 -6.02 -20.65 -11.34
C GLY A 78 -5.55 -21.99 -10.74
N THR A 79 -6.51 -22.78 -10.31
CA THR A 79 -6.31 -23.97 -9.49
C THR A 79 -6.70 -25.26 -10.22
N LYS A 80 -5.91 -25.70 -11.21
CA LYS A 80 -6.15 -27.02 -11.85
C LYS A 80 -6.15 -28.19 -10.86
N TYR A 81 -5.69 -27.95 -9.64
CA TYR A 81 -5.57 -28.89 -8.54
C TYR A 81 -6.42 -28.48 -7.32
N SER A 82 -7.43 -27.60 -7.45
CA SER A 82 -8.32 -27.25 -6.31
C SER A 82 -9.22 -28.39 -5.84
N TYR A 83 -9.35 -29.45 -6.64
CA TYR A 83 -10.08 -30.66 -6.24
C TYR A 83 -9.27 -31.53 -5.27
N LEU A 84 -7.99 -31.22 -5.05
CA LEU A 84 -7.22 -31.86 -4.00
C LEU A 84 -7.91 -31.61 -2.66
N GLY A 85 -7.88 -32.60 -1.78
CA GLY A 85 -8.48 -32.50 -0.45
C GLY A 85 -7.74 -31.50 0.46
N THR A 86 -7.82 -31.71 1.77
CA THR A 86 -7.11 -30.86 2.74
C THR A 86 -5.60 -30.84 2.49
N VAL A 87 -5.02 -29.65 2.38
CA VAL A 87 -3.57 -29.44 2.25
C VAL A 87 -3.05 -28.79 3.53
N ASP A 88 -2.08 -29.43 4.19
CA ASP A 88 -1.45 -28.90 5.40
C ASP A 88 -0.20 -28.09 5.10
N LYS A 89 0.51 -28.44 4.02
CA LYS A 89 1.79 -27.86 3.65
C LYS A 89 1.88 -27.62 2.15
N ILE A 90 2.35 -26.44 1.77
CA ILE A 90 2.70 -26.10 0.39
C ILE A 90 4.21 -25.89 0.31
N VAL A 91 4.86 -26.50 -0.68
CA VAL A 91 6.29 -26.32 -0.98
C VAL A 91 6.43 -25.82 -2.40
N ILE A 92 6.96 -24.61 -2.58
CA ILE A 92 7.27 -24.04 -3.89
C ILE A 92 8.78 -24.13 -4.10
N GLY A 93 9.18 -25.13 -4.89
CA GLY A 93 10.57 -25.53 -5.08
C GLY A 93 11.40 -24.56 -5.92
N ASN A 94 12.71 -24.82 -5.91
CA ASN A 94 13.69 -24.10 -6.70
C ASN A 94 13.36 -24.17 -8.20
N GLY A 95 13.52 -23.03 -8.89
CA GLY A 95 13.27 -22.89 -10.33
C GLY A 95 11.97 -22.19 -10.66
N ILE A 96 10.99 -22.19 -9.74
CA ILE A 96 9.76 -21.42 -9.90
C ILE A 96 10.05 -19.93 -9.72
N THR A 97 9.58 -19.11 -10.68
CA THR A 97 9.87 -17.66 -10.70
C THR A 97 8.63 -16.80 -10.44
N VAL A 98 7.43 -17.32 -10.72
CA VAL A 98 6.16 -16.61 -10.57
C VAL A 98 5.12 -17.56 -9.99
N ILE A 99 4.45 -17.12 -8.92
CA ILE A 99 3.23 -17.75 -8.40
C ILE A 99 2.04 -17.13 -9.12
N GLY A 100 1.22 -17.97 -9.74
CA GLY A 100 0.08 -17.56 -10.56
C GLY A 100 -1.05 -16.94 -9.74
N GLU A 101 -1.91 -16.18 -10.43
CA GLU A 101 -3.13 -15.62 -9.82
C GLU A 101 -4.02 -16.76 -9.35
N ASP A 102 -4.65 -16.63 -8.18
CA ASP A 102 -5.50 -17.67 -7.55
C ASP A 102 -4.82 -19.04 -7.30
N ALA A 103 -3.50 -19.20 -7.49
CA ALA A 103 -2.84 -20.52 -7.56
C ALA A 103 -3.13 -21.45 -6.36
N PHE A 104 -3.28 -20.89 -5.16
CA PHE A 104 -3.58 -21.63 -3.93
C PHE A 104 -4.81 -21.10 -3.18
N ALA A 105 -5.63 -20.26 -3.83
CA ALA A 105 -6.78 -19.58 -3.20
C ALA A 105 -7.84 -20.52 -2.62
N LYS A 106 -7.87 -21.79 -3.05
CA LYS A 106 -8.85 -22.79 -2.61
C LYS A 106 -8.38 -23.61 -1.40
N PHE A 107 -7.12 -23.50 -1.01
CA PHE A 107 -6.58 -24.21 0.14
C PHE A 107 -6.62 -23.33 1.37
N ASN A 108 -7.70 -23.46 2.13
CA ASN A 108 -7.90 -22.69 3.35
C ASN A 108 -7.25 -23.40 4.55
N GLY A 109 -6.68 -22.64 5.47
CA GLY A 109 -6.13 -23.18 6.72
C GLY A 109 -4.80 -23.90 6.57
N VAL A 110 -4.05 -23.66 5.49
CA VAL A 110 -2.73 -24.27 5.28
C VAL A 110 -1.79 -23.88 6.42
N GLY A 111 -1.21 -24.89 7.07
CA GLY A 111 -0.37 -24.71 8.26
C GLY A 111 0.98 -24.08 7.96
N SER A 112 1.61 -24.43 6.83
CA SER A 112 2.89 -23.86 6.40
C SER A 112 3.03 -23.76 4.88
N VAL A 113 3.68 -22.68 4.43
CA VAL A 113 4.05 -22.46 3.04
C VAL A 113 5.54 -22.15 2.98
N GLU A 114 6.27 -22.95 2.19
CA GLU A 114 7.69 -22.76 1.91
C GLU A 114 7.85 -22.20 0.49
N ILE A 115 8.54 -21.07 0.36
CA ILE A 115 8.79 -20.41 -0.92
C ILE A 115 10.29 -20.34 -1.16
N SER A 116 10.74 -20.93 -2.27
CA SER A 116 12.12 -20.83 -2.74
C SER A 116 12.56 -19.39 -3.05
N ASP A 117 13.86 -19.12 -2.87
CA ASP A 117 14.52 -17.87 -3.24
C ASP A 117 14.52 -17.58 -4.76
N THR A 118 14.04 -18.47 -5.63
CA THR A 118 13.89 -18.18 -7.06
C THR A 118 12.63 -17.38 -7.41
N VAL A 119 11.66 -17.29 -6.49
CA VAL A 119 10.39 -16.61 -6.74
C VAL A 119 10.59 -15.09 -6.71
N THR A 120 10.10 -14.42 -7.75
CA THR A 120 10.23 -12.96 -7.91
C THR A 120 8.90 -12.23 -7.91
N THR A 121 7.81 -12.92 -8.25
CA THR A 121 6.46 -12.32 -8.36
C THR A 121 5.41 -13.24 -7.75
N ILE A 122 4.53 -12.67 -6.94
CA ILE A 122 3.35 -13.32 -6.39
C ILE A 122 2.13 -12.55 -6.90
N LYS A 123 1.32 -13.19 -7.75
CA LYS A 123 0.16 -12.55 -8.37
C LYS A 123 -1.04 -12.46 -7.41
N GLY A 124 -2.06 -11.75 -7.86
CA GLY A 124 -3.23 -11.46 -7.05
C GLY A 124 -3.98 -12.71 -6.58
N ASN A 125 -4.57 -12.64 -5.39
CA ASN A 125 -5.34 -13.74 -4.78
C ASN A 125 -4.59 -15.08 -4.67
N ALA A 126 -3.25 -15.11 -4.76
CA ALA A 126 -2.50 -16.35 -4.83
C ALA A 126 -2.72 -17.27 -3.61
N PHE A 127 -2.88 -16.69 -2.42
CA PHE A 127 -3.06 -17.43 -1.16
C PHE A 127 -4.26 -16.90 -0.37
N ASN A 128 -4.95 -17.83 0.30
CA ASN A 128 -6.08 -17.54 1.18
C ASN A 128 -5.96 -18.29 2.51
N ASP A 129 -6.42 -17.66 3.60
CA ASP A 129 -6.49 -18.21 4.96
C ASP A 129 -5.25 -18.97 5.45
N LEU A 130 -4.07 -18.35 5.33
CA LEU A 130 -2.81 -18.93 5.82
C LEU A 130 -2.61 -18.66 7.32
N LYS A 131 -2.06 -19.63 8.06
CA LYS A 131 -1.61 -19.34 9.44
C LYS A 131 -0.40 -18.40 9.45
N SER A 132 0.60 -18.69 8.62
CA SER A 132 1.79 -17.86 8.48
C SER A 132 2.49 -18.07 7.15
N ILE A 133 3.24 -17.06 6.71
CA ILE A 133 4.06 -17.12 5.51
C ILE A 133 5.35 -16.29 5.66
N THR A 134 6.42 -16.78 5.07
CA THR A 134 7.67 -16.02 4.90
C THR A 134 7.83 -15.67 3.43
N ILE A 135 7.90 -14.37 3.13
CA ILE A 135 8.11 -13.83 1.80
C ILE A 135 9.63 -13.68 1.58
N PRO A 136 10.24 -14.43 0.65
CA PRO A 136 11.68 -14.39 0.42
C PRO A 136 12.18 -13.02 -0.04
N LYS A 137 13.47 -12.74 0.22
CA LYS A 137 14.13 -11.47 -0.14
C LYS A 137 14.17 -11.18 -1.65
N THR A 138 13.96 -12.20 -2.47
CA THR A 138 13.98 -12.16 -3.94
C THR A 138 12.65 -11.77 -4.55
N VAL A 139 11.56 -11.83 -3.78
CA VAL A 139 10.25 -11.35 -4.22
C VAL A 139 10.30 -9.85 -4.43
N ARG A 140 10.02 -9.42 -5.67
CA ARG A 140 10.05 -8.02 -6.09
C ARG A 140 8.65 -7.44 -6.22
N THR A 141 7.66 -8.25 -6.61
CA THR A 141 6.28 -7.82 -6.84
C THR A 141 5.32 -8.71 -6.09
N VAL A 142 4.42 -8.09 -5.34
CA VAL A 142 3.28 -8.75 -4.70
C VAL A 142 2.03 -7.99 -5.11
N GLU A 143 1.17 -8.64 -5.87
CA GLU A 143 -0.01 -8.00 -6.45
C GLU A 143 -1.17 -7.90 -5.45
N THR A 144 -2.21 -7.17 -5.84
CA THR A 144 -3.42 -6.92 -5.03
C THR A 144 -4.00 -8.23 -4.49
N ASP A 145 -4.28 -8.26 -3.18
CA ASP A 145 -4.87 -9.42 -2.47
C ASP A 145 -4.08 -10.73 -2.59
N ALA A 146 -2.77 -10.69 -2.90
CA ALA A 146 -1.96 -11.91 -2.99
C ALA A 146 -2.05 -12.81 -1.73
N PHE A 147 -2.26 -12.21 -0.56
CA PHE A 147 -2.50 -12.90 0.72
C PHE A 147 -3.82 -12.43 1.34
N TYR A 148 -4.97 -12.86 0.83
CA TYR A 148 -6.29 -12.35 1.24
C TYR A 148 -6.55 -12.47 2.76
N GLY A 149 -6.24 -13.64 3.34
CA GLY A 149 -6.27 -13.91 4.77
C GLY A 149 -4.96 -14.56 5.23
N VAL A 150 -4.27 -13.95 6.19
CA VAL A 150 -3.01 -14.50 6.72
C VAL A 150 -2.80 -14.11 8.18
N GLY A 151 -2.53 -15.06 9.07
CA GLY A 151 -2.21 -14.72 10.47
C GLY A 151 -0.94 -13.89 10.57
N LYS A 152 0.20 -14.47 10.16
CA LYS A 152 1.52 -13.83 10.25
C LYS A 152 2.28 -13.79 8.93
N VAL A 153 2.84 -12.64 8.59
CA VAL A 153 3.74 -12.43 7.45
C VAL A 153 5.12 -12.02 7.93
N VAL A 154 6.15 -12.74 7.52
CA VAL A 154 7.55 -12.31 7.64
C VAL A 154 8.04 -11.87 6.27
N VAL A 155 8.51 -10.63 6.15
CA VAL A 155 9.08 -10.12 4.89
C VAL A 155 10.60 -10.07 5.04
N GLU A 156 11.30 -10.99 4.38
CA GLU A 156 12.77 -11.09 4.42
C GLU A 156 13.45 -9.93 3.65
N GLY A 157 12.80 -9.43 2.59
CA GLY A 157 13.33 -8.38 1.71
C GLY A 157 12.73 -6.99 1.89
N ASP A 158 12.99 -6.14 0.90
CA ASP A 158 12.44 -4.78 0.82
C ASP A 158 11.02 -4.77 0.21
N MET A 159 10.08 -4.08 0.87
CA MET A 159 8.73 -3.87 0.35
C MET A 159 8.69 -2.70 -0.65
N ASN A 160 9.13 -2.96 -1.87
CA ASN A 160 9.22 -1.91 -2.92
C ASN A 160 8.03 -1.86 -3.88
N ASN A 161 7.32 -2.99 -4.09
CA ASN A 161 6.22 -3.08 -5.05
C ASN A 161 5.13 -4.04 -4.56
N PHE A 162 4.70 -3.84 -3.32
CA PHE A 162 3.50 -4.47 -2.78
C PHE A 162 2.32 -3.57 -3.13
N GLN A 163 1.39 -4.12 -3.91
CA GLN A 163 0.23 -3.39 -4.40
C GLN A 163 -0.81 -3.17 -3.28
N TYR A 164 -1.88 -2.46 -3.64
CA TYR A 164 -2.98 -2.18 -2.72
C TYR A 164 -3.54 -3.47 -2.11
N GLY A 165 -3.59 -3.55 -0.78
CA GLY A 165 -4.13 -4.71 -0.09
C GLY A 165 -3.37 -6.01 -0.36
N ALA A 166 -2.10 -5.95 -0.78
CA ALA A 166 -1.30 -7.15 -1.07
C ALA A 166 -1.24 -8.15 0.10
N LEU A 167 -1.33 -7.66 1.35
CA LEU A 167 -1.35 -8.49 2.57
C LEU A 167 -2.78 -8.78 3.06
N GLY A 168 -3.80 -8.52 2.25
CA GLY A 168 -5.19 -8.84 2.53
C GLY A 168 -5.84 -7.93 3.59
N SER A 169 -7.05 -8.33 3.99
CA SER A 169 -7.84 -7.63 5.00
C SER A 169 -7.69 -8.18 6.41
N GLU A 170 -7.16 -9.40 6.55
CA GLU A 170 -7.15 -10.14 7.82
C GLU A 170 -5.74 -10.36 8.40
N VAL A 171 -4.73 -9.66 7.89
CA VAL A 171 -3.37 -9.78 8.44
C VAL A 171 -3.28 -9.31 9.88
N GLN A 172 -2.73 -10.17 10.76
CA GLN A 172 -2.60 -9.91 12.19
C GLN A 172 -1.17 -9.52 12.58
N GLU A 173 -0.16 -10.20 12.04
CA GLU A 173 1.25 -9.90 12.34
C GLU A 173 2.04 -9.66 11.06
N VAL A 174 2.79 -8.55 11.02
CA VAL A 174 3.80 -8.29 9.99
C VAL A 174 5.15 -8.07 10.66
N GLN A 175 6.12 -8.91 10.33
CA GLN A 175 7.52 -8.75 10.76
C GLN A 175 8.39 -8.34 9.57
N LEU A 176 9.10 -7.22 9.73
CA LEU A 176 9.91 -6.61 8.68
C LEU A 176 11.39 -6.87 8.92
N LYS A 177 12.09 -7.48 7.96
CA LYS A 177 13.55 -7.58 7.94
C LYS A 177 14.22 -6.60 6.95
N GLY A 178 13.50 -6.15 5.93
CA GLY A 178 13.95 -5.08 5.03
C GLY A 178 13.25 -3.72 5.25
N SER A 179 13.28 -2.88 4.22
CA SER A 179 12.56 -1.60 4.17
C SER A 179 11.06 -1.78 3.89
N ALA A 180 10.29 -0.73 4.17
CA ALA A 180 8.83 -0.79 4.20
C ALA A 180 8.15 0.23 3.25
N GLU A 181 8.74 0.49 2.07
CA GLU A 181 8.31 1.62 1.21
C GLU A 181 6.84 1.59 0.81
N THR A 182 6.29 0.40 0.54
CA THR A 182 4.90 0.20 0.12
C THR A 182 4.02 -0.41 1.22
N LEU A 183 4.46 -0.41 2.48
CA LEU A 183 3.73 -1.03 3.58
C LEU A 183 2.32 -0.44 3.77
N GLY A 184 2.17 0.89 3.70
CA GLY A 184 0.87 1.54 3.78
C GLY A 184 -0.12 1.09 2.70
N LEU A 185 0.36 0.86 1.46
CA LEU A 185 -0.47 0.32 0.38
C LEU A 185 -0.83 -1.15 0.63
N ALA A 186 0.15 -1.95 1.01
CA ALA A 186 -0.01 -3.38 1.26
C ALA A 186 -1.04 -3.67 2.36
N LEU A 187 -1.13 -2.79 3.36
CA LEU A 187 -2.03 -2.90 4.50
C LEU A 187 -3.35 -2.13 4.34
N ALA A 188 -3.59 -1.44 3.22
CA ALA A 188 -4.70 -0.51 3.09
C ALA A 188 -6.10 -1.13 3.26
N LYS A 189 -6.25 -2.45 3.04
CA LYS A 189 -7.51 -3.19 3.21
C LYS A 189 -7.77 -3.73 4.62
N VAL A 190 -6.81 -3.69 5.53
CA VAL A 190 -7.02 -4.19 6.88
C VAL A 190 -7.96 -3.25 7.62
N HIS A 191 -9.13 -3.77 7.97
CA HIS A 191 -10.19 -3.01 8.65
C HIS A 191 -10.08 -3.10 10.17
N ASP A 192 -9.73 -4.28 10.68
CA ASP A 192 -9.59 -4.52 12.11
C ASP A 192 -8.14 -4.30 12.55
N ARG A 193 -7.83 -3.06 12.88
CA ARG A 193 -6.47 -2.65 13.28
C ARG A 193 -6.14 -3.02 14.72
N ASP A 194 -7.14 -3.34 15.55
CA ASP A 194 -6.94 -3.68 16.97
C ASP A 194 -6.08 -4.96 17.14
N TYR A 195 -6.10 -5.83 16.13
CA TYR A 195 -5.32 -7.07 16.09
C TYR A 195 -4.10 -7.01 15.18
N LEU A 196 -3.85 -5.89 14.49
CA LEU A 196 -2.69 -5.74 13.62
C LEU A 196 -1.45 -5.28 14.41
N SER A 197 -0.40 -6.09 14.37
CA SER A 197 0.92 -5.80 14.91
C SER A 197 1.94 -5.72 13.79
N VAL A 198 2.64 -4.58 13.69
CA VAL A 198 3.78 -4.40 12.78
C VAL A 198 5.05 -4.29 13.59
N THR A 199 6.00 -5.18 13.36
CA THR A 199 7.25 -5.28 14.12
C THR A 199 8.49 -5.21 13.22
N ILE A 200 9.57 -4.68 13.78
CA ILE A 200 10.89 -4.62 13.15
C ILE A 200 11.71 -5.78 13.71
N ALA A 201 12.28 -6.62 12.85
CA ALA A 201 13.16 -7.70 13.28
C ALA A 201 14.45 -7.14 13.94
N LYS A 202 15.04 -7.89 14.87
CA LYS A 202 16.22 -7.43 15.64
C LYS A 202 17.43 -7.10 14.77
N ASP A 203 17.57 -7.81 13.65
CA ASP A 203 18.63 -7.67 12.65
C ASP A 203 18.29 -6.67 11.53
N ASN A 204 17.11 -6.04 11.57
CA ASN A 204 16.71 -5.04 10.59
C ASN A 204 17.48 -3.72 10.81
N ASN A 205 18.24 -3.30 9.80
CA ASN A 205 18.99 -2.04 9.78
C ASN A 205 18.42 -0.99 8.81
N ARG A 206 17.21 -1.23 8.27
CA ARG A 206 16.54 -0.41 7.25
C ARG A 206 15.44 0.47 7.83
N CYS A 207 14.84 0.06 8.94
CA CYS A 207 13.71 0.75 9.55
C CYS A 207 13.98 1.06 11.02
N ARG A 208 13.31 2.09 11.55
CA ARG A 208 13.26 2.39 12.99
C ARG A 208 11.95 3.10 13.36
N MET A 209 11.73 3.28 14.65
CA MET A 209 10.60 4.05 15.16
C MET A 209 10.99 5.51 15.41
N ALA A 210 10.08 6.44 15.10
CA ALA A 210 10.16 7.85 15.48
C ALA A 210 8.76 8.47 15.52
N ASN A 211 8.39 9.07 16.65
CA ASN A 211 7.04 9.63 16.89
C ASN A 211 5.93 8.70 16.41
N ASP A 212 5.96 7.44 16.87
CA ASP A 212 4.94 6.43 16.57
C ASP A 212 4.83 6.05 15.08
N CYS A 213 5.77 6.52 14.26
CA CYS A 213 5.86 6.25 12.85
C CYS A 213 7.01 5.28 12.57
N LEU A 214 6.75 4.27 11.76
CA LEU A 214 7.77 3.48 11.08
C LEU A 214 8.44 4.37 10.04
N VAL A 215 9.74 4.56 10.21
CA VAL A 215 10.55 5.39 9.33
C VAL A 215 11.76 4.63 8.79
N SER A 216 12.34 5.13 7.70
CA SER A 216 13.66 4.71 7.23
C SER A 216 14.71 4.84 8.33
N SER A 217 15.81 4.09 8.25
CA SER A 217 16.89 4.14 9.24
C SER A 217 17.44 5.56 9.44
N ASP A 218 17.56 6.35 8.37
CA ASP A 218 17.95 7.76 8.41
C ASP A 218 16.83 8.72 8.87
N GLY A 219 15.61 8.22 9.09
CA GLY A 219 14.43 8.96 9.54
C GLY A 219 13.83 9.90 8.52
N LYS A 220 14.26 9.89 7.25
CA LYS A 220 13.78 10.82 6.21
C LYS A 220 12.48 10.38 5.54
N THR A 221 12.12 9.11 5.61
CA THR A 221 10.92 8.57 4.96
C THR A 221 10.01 7.95 6.00
N VAL A 222 8.74 8.38 6.03
CA VAL A 222 7.69 7.75 6.85
C VAL A 222 6.99 6.69 6.02
N TYR A 223 7.00 5.46 6.49
CA TYR A 223 6.43 4.29 5.83
C TYR A 223 5.00 3.99 6.32
N TYR A 224 4.79 4.04 7.64
CA TYR A 224 3.54 3.64 8.25
C TYR A 224 3.41 4.20 9.67
N HIS A 225 2.21 4.32 10.21
CA HIS A 225 1.96 4.63 11.62
C HIS A 225 1.42 3.42 12.35
N ILE A 226 2.04 3.09 13.48
CA ILE A 226 1.83 1.81 14.16
C ILE A 226 0.89 1.93 15.37
N LEU A 227 0.70 3.13 15.94
CA LEU A 227 -0.11 3.30 17.15
C LEU A 227 -1.52 3.81 16.82
N ASP A 228 -2.46 3.47 17.70
CA ASP A 228 -3.84 3.98 17.67
C ASP A 228 -3.90 5.35 18.37
N SER A 229 -3.40 6.39 17.68
CA SER A 229 -3.48 7.77 18.14
C SER A 229 -4.27 8.64 17.17
N CYS A 230 -5.28 9.34 17.68
CA CYS A 230 -6.03 10.32 16.89
C CYS A 230 -5.20 11.58 16.54
N THR A 231 -4.09 11.83 17.24
CA THR A 231 -3.17 12.94 16.95
C THR A 231 -1.81 12.40 16.53
N VAL A 232 -1.36 12.77 15.34
CA VAL A 232 -0.08 12.32 14.78
C VAL A 232 0.87 13.49 14.62
N THR A 233 2.07 13.35 15.18
CA THR A 233 3.19 14.29 14.96
C THR A 233 4.28 13.64 14.12
N ILE A 234 4.37 14.05 12.86
CA ILE A 234 5.38 13.54 11.93
C ILE A 234 6.78 13.98 12.38
N PRO A 235 7.77 13.08 12.46
CA PRO A 235 9.12 13.42 12.90
C PRO A 235 9.75 14.58 12.13
N ASP A 236 10.51 15.41 12.85
CA ASP A 236 11.24 16.52 12.25
C ASP A 236 12.32 16.09 11.25
N THR A 237 12.81 14.86 11.34
CA THR A 237 13.74 14.28 10.37
C THR A 237 13.07 13.93 9.05
N ALA A 238 11.75 13.73 9.04
CA ALA A 238 11.01 13.27 7.88
C ALA A 238 11.00 14.32 6.78
N VAL A 239 11.24 13.86 5.56
CA VAL A 239 11.21 14.62 4.31
C VAL A 239 10.05 14.18 3.44
N THR A 240 9.77 12.87 3.41
CA THR A 240 8.73 12.25 2.60
C THR A 240 7.81 11.40 3.47
N ILE A 241 6.50 11.55 3.27
CA ILE A 241 5.48 10.65 3.79
C ILE A 241 5.01 9.79 2.63
N LYS A 242 5.16 8.45 2.74
CA LYS A 242 4.84 7.50 1.68
C LYS A 242 3.34 7.34 1.45
N SER A 243 3.04 6.77 0.29
CA SER A 243 1.66 6.51 -0.13
C SER A 243 0.93 5.65 0.89
N ALA A 244 -0.30 6.05 1.24
CA ALA A 244 -1.14 5.36 2.22
C ALA A 244 -0.50 5.10 3.60
N ALA A 245 0.56 5.83 3.98
CA ALA A 245 1.26 5.63 5.26
C ALA A 245 0.37 5.76 6.51
N PHE A 246 -0.72 6.52 6.39
CA PHE A 246 -1.70 6.75 7.44
C PHE A 246 -3.13 6.46 6.95
N TYR A 247 -3.30 5.63 5.91
CA TYR A 247 -4.60 5.40 5.29
C TYR A 247 -5.58 4.69 6.23
N ASN A 248 -6.78 5.26 6.42
CA ASN A 248 -7.86 4.70 7.23
C ASN A 248 -7.40 4.24 8.63
N GLN A 249 -6.93 5.19 9.45
CA GLN A 249 -6.41 4.97 10.81
C GLN A 249 -7.09 5.86 11.86
N VAL A 250 -8.29 6.39 11.55
CA VAL A 250 -9.09 7.20 12.51
C VAL A 250 -8.36 8.46 13.03
N ILE A 251 -7.39 8.98 12.27
CA ILE A 251 -6.61 10.17 12.67
C ILE A 251 -7.45 11.45 12.54
N GLU A 252 -7.44 12.27 13.58
CA GLU A 252 -8.19 13.53 13.68
C GLU A 252 -7.29 14.78 13.53
N GLU A 253 -6.03 14.69 13.95
CA GLU A 253 -5.08 15.82 13.90
C GLU A 253 -3.73 15.39 13.33
N VAL A 254 -3.20 16.19 12.40
CA VAL A 254 -1.88 15.95 11.79
C VAL A 254 -0.97 17.17 11.97
N LYS A 255 0.19 16.96 12.60
CA LYS A 255 1.27 17.93 12.74
C LYS A 255 2.46 17.51 11.89
N LEU A 256 2.72 18.24 10.79
CA LEU A 256 3.88 17.95 9.95
C LEU A 256 5.18 18.40 10.62
N GLY A 257 6.17 17.52 10.64
CA GLY A 257 7.54 17.85 11.04
C GLY A 257 8.16 18.93 10.16
N LYS A 258 9.16 19.64 10.69
CA LYS A 258 9.75 20.85 10.09
C LYS A 258 10.34 20.64 8.69
N ASN A 259 10.75 19.41 8.37
CA ASN A 259 11.46 19.08 7.12
C ASN A 259 10.59 18.41 6.06
N VAL A 260 9.32 18.13 6.34
CA VAL A 260 8.45 17.41 5.39
C VAL A 260 8.26 18.25 4.12
N LYS A 261 8.74 17.73 2.98
CA LYS A 261 8.63 18.32 1.65
C LYS A 261 7.54 17.68 0.80
N THR A 262 7.30 16.39 0.99
CA THR A 262 6.42 15.59 0.13
C THR A 262 5.46 14.77 0.97
N ILE A 263 4.18 14.91 0.67
CA ILE A 263 3.12 13.98 1.08
C ILE A 263 2.69 13.22 -0.18
N GLU A 264 2.87 11.91 -0.18
CA GLU A 264 2.53 11.05 -1.32
C GLU A 264 1.03 10.76 -1.42
N PRO A 265 0.57 10.13 -2.54
CA PRO A 265 -0.82 9.77 -2.75
C PRO A 265 -1.48 9.04 -1.57
N TYR A 266 -2.73 9.41 -1.27
CA TYR A 266 -3.56 8.77 -0.23
C TYR A 266 -2.98 8.74 1.20
N ALA A 267 -1.88 9.45 1.46
CA ALA A 267 -1.14 9.32 2.72
C ALA A 267 -2.02 9.42 3.97
N PHE A 268 -3.02 10.31 3.97
CA PHE A 268 -3.99 10.53 5.06
C PHE A 268 -5.44 10.41 4.57
N ALA A 269 -5.69 9.64 3.50
CA ALA A 269 -7.04 9.44 3.01
C ALA A 269 -7.88 8.63 4.00
N GLU A 270 -9.20 8.85 4.00
CA GLU A 270 -10.17 8.09 4.80
C GLU A 270 -9.91 8.18 6.31
N ASN A 271 -9.46 9.36 6.76
CA ASN A 271 -9.30 9.68 8.16
C ASN A 271 -10.17 10.89 8.52
N PRO A 272 -10.74 10.97 9.73
CA PRO A 272 -11.54 12.10 10.20
C PRO A 272 -10.72 13.38 10.45
N VAL A 273 -9.57 13.59 9.79
CA VAL A 273 -8.64 14.70 10.01
C VAL A 273 -9.39 16.03 9.93
N SER A 274 -9.46 16.74 11.04
CA SER A 274 -10.13 18.02 11.18
C SER A 274 -9.13 19.18 11.30
N GLU A 275 -7.90 18.88 11.73
CA GLU A 275 -6.81 19.82 11.88
C GLU A 275 -5.52 19.35 11.17
N LEU A 276 -4.91 20.26 10.40
CA LEU A 276 -3.64 20.03 9.70
C LEU A 276 -2.69 21.21 9.92
N THR A 277 -1.63 20.97 10.69
CA THR A 277 -0.53 21.92 10.86
C THR A 277 0.56 21.65 9.82
N THR A 278 0.70 22.55 8.85
CA THR A 278 1.74 22.47 7.80
C THR A 278 3.07 23.10 8.23
N ASN A 279 4.13 22.87 7.44
CA ASN A 279 5.46 23.46 7.61
C ASN A 279 5.88 24.33 6.40
N SER A 280 6.96 25.09 6.55
CA SER A 280 7.46 26.05 5.54
C SER A 280 8.25 25.40 4.37
N LYS A 281 8.63 24.13 4.48
CA LYS A 281 9.38 23.36 3.48
C LYS A 281 8.49 22.47 2.61
N LEU A 282 7.20 22.32 2.94
CA LEU A 282 6.25 21.52 2.17
C LEU A 282 6.21 22.00 0.71
N LYS A 283 6.40 21.09 -0.24
CA LYS A 283 6.43 21.38 -1.68
C LYS A 283 5.32 20.68 -2.44
N LYS A 284 4.95 19.45 -2.04
CA LYS A 284 4.02 18.61 -2.79
C LYS A 284 3.03 17.90 -1.87
N ILE A 285 1.75 17.89 -2.26
CA ILE A 285 0.70 17.05 -1.71
C ILE A 285 0.15 16.20 -2.86
N GLY A 286 0.22 14.88 -2.69
CA GLY A 286 -0.17 13.88 -3.67
C GLY A 286 -1.66 13.82 -3.95
N ARG A 287 -2.02 13.04 -4.98
CA ARG A 287 -3.42 12.82 -5.35
C ARG A 287 -4.17 12.21 -4.16
N CYS A 288 -5.40 12.66 -3.92
CA CYS A 288 -6.25 12.09 -2.86
C CYS A 288 -5.60 12.04 -1.46
N ALA A 289 -4.53 12.78 -1.19
CA ALA A 289 -3.76 12.63 0.05
C ALA A 289 -4.58 12.88 1.33
N PHE A 290 -5.61 13.72 1.25
CA PHE A 290 -6.57 14.00 2.31
C PHE A 290 -8.02 13.78 1.81
N LYS A 291 -8.23 12.80 0.91
CA LYS A 291 -9.57 12.38 0.48
C LYS A 291 -10.37 11.94 1.71
N GLU A 292 -11.66 12.30 1.76
CA GLU A 292 -12.56 11.88 2.84
C GLU A 292 -12.09 12.30 4.25
N THR A 293 -11.53 13.51 4.35
CA THR A 293 -11.17 14.14 5.64
C THR A 293 -12.19 15.21 6.05
N ASN A 294 -12.18 15.57 7.34
CA ASN A 294 -13.03 16.63 7.92
C ASN A 294 -12.42 18.04 7.81
N LEU A 295 -11.32 18.20 7.08
CA LEU A 295 -10.63 19.48 6.92
C LEU A 295 -11.53 20.53 6.26
N LYS A 296 -11.88 21.56 7.04
CA LYS A 296 -12.65 22.73 6.56
C LYS A 296 -11.76 23.86 6.04
N LYS A 297 -10.58 24.03 6.66
CA LYS A 297 -9.61 25.07 6.34
C LYS A 297 -8.21 24.49 6.41
N VAL A 298 -7.32 24.90 5.50
CA VAL A 298 -5.90 24.52 5.52
C VAL A 298 -5.05 25.75 5.23
N THR A 299 -4.09 26.01 6.12
CA THR A 299 -3.09 27.07 5.92
C THR A 299 -1.79 26.47 5.40
N LEU A 300 -1.35 26.93 4.22
CA LEU A 300 -0.11 26.53 3.56
C LEU A 300 0.99 27.55 3.85
N LYS A 301 2.04 27.13 4.58
CA LYS A 301 3.19 27.97 4.95
C LYS A 301 4.20 28.19 3.80
N SER A 302 3.93 27.61 2.63
CA SER A 302 4.80 27.62 1.45
C SER A 302 3.99 27.56 0.15
N SER A 303 4.67 27.63 -1.01
CA SER A 303 4.04 27.41 -2.32
C SER A 303 3.96 25.91 -2.62
N VAL A 304 2.80 25.31 -2.36
CA VAL A 304 2.60 23.85 -2.49
C VAL A 304 1.97 23.48 -3.83
N ALA A 305 2.56 22.51 -4.53
CA ALA A 305 1.93 21.82 -5.65
C ALA A 305 0.97 20.74 -5.11
N MET A 306 -0.29 20.79 -5.53
CA MET A 306 -1.32 19.87 -5.08
C MET A 306 -1.85 19.11 -6.29
N SER A 307 -1.69 17.79 -6.25
CA SER A 307 -2.22 16.89 -7.28
C SER A 307 -3.75 16.80 -7.20
N PRO A 308 -4.42 16.35 -8.28
CA PRO A 308 -5.88 16.28 -8.31
C PRO A 308 -6.46 15.55 -7.11
N LYS A 309 -7.59 16.05 -6.60
CA LYS A 309 -8.28 15.49 -5.44
C LYS A 309 -7.45 15.43 -4.14
N ALA A 310 -6.29 16.11 -4.05
CA ALA A 310 -5.51 16.19 -2.79
C ALA A 310 -6.38 16.51 -1.57
N PHE A 311 -7.42 17.33 -1.77
CA PHE A 311 -8.57 17.49 -0.90
C PHE A 311 -9.83 17.27 -1.76
N ASP A 312 -10.66 16.26 -1.47
CA ASP A 312 -11.87 15.97 -2.27
C ASP A 312 -13.14 16.63 -1.70
N GLN A 313 -13.07 17.02 -0.43
CA GLN A 313 -14.09 17.76 0.31
C GLN A 313 -14.06 19.28 0.05
N LYS A 314 -15.08 19.99 0.56
CA LYS A 314 -15.14 21.45 0.52
C LYS A 314 -14.15 22.06 1.53
N VAL A 315 -12.92 22.29 1.09
CA VAL A 315 -11.88 22.96 1.89
C VAL A 315 -11.64 24.41 1.43
N ILE A 316 -11.33 25.28 2.39
CA ILE A 316 -10.80 26.63 2.14
C ILE A 316 -9.29 26.62 2.36
N LEU A 317 -8.55 26.90 1.30
CA LEU A 317 -7.09 27.02 1.34
C LEU A 317 -6.69 28.46 1.65
N THR A 318 -5.75 28.64 2.56
CA THR A 318 -5.10 29.92 2.85
C THR A 318 -3.62 29.79 2.57
N SER A 319 -3.08 30.67 1.72
CA SER A 319 -1.64 30.74 1.46
C SER A 319 -1.02 31.86 2.28
N THR A 320 0.04 31.57 3.01
CA THR A 320 0.88 32.60 3.66
C THR A 320 1.73 33.39 2.66
N LYS A 321 1.95 32.83 1.45
CA LYS A 321 2.64 33.49 0.35
C LYS A 321 1.68 34.32 -0.49
N SER A 322 2.22 35.26 -1.26
CA SER A 322 1.46 36.11 -2.18
C SER A 322 0.53 35.30 -3.10
N LEU A 323 -0.66 35.84 -3.40
CA LEU A 323 -1.60 35.22 -4.34
C LEU A 323 -0.97 34.92 -5.70
N LYS A 324 0.04 35.69 -6.14
CA LYS A 324 0.76 35.47 -7.41
C LYS A 324 1.49 34.12 -7.46
N SER A 325 1.93 33.59 -6.31
CA SER A 325 2.56 32.27 -6.19
C SER A 325 1.57 31.17 -5.79
N ALA A 326 0.40 31.53 -5.27
CA ALA A 326 -0.58 30.58 -4.76
C ALA A 326 -1.23 29.74 -5.88
N LYS A 327 -1.54 28.50 -5.53
CA LYS A 327 -2.28 27.53 -6.35
C LYS A 327 -3.53 27.11 -5.58
N THR A 328 -4.59 26.77 -6.30
CA THR A 328 -5.70 25.96 -5.75
C THR A 328 -5.65 24.56 -6.37
N VAL A 329 -6.55 23.67 -5.97
CA VAL A 329 -6.60 22.28 -6.41
C VAL A 329 -7.95 21.94 -7.04
N MET A 330 -7.92 21.12 -8.10
CA MET A 330 -9.12 20.55 -8.72
C MET A 330 -9.63 19.38 -7.88
N THR A 331 -10.93 19.36 -7.58
CA THR A 331 -11.57 18.29 -6.80
C THR A 331 -12.42 17.36 -7.68
N SER A 332 -12.98 17.88 -8.77
CA SER A 332 -13.65 17.03 -9.76
C SER A 332 -13.73 17.67 -11.14
N ALA A 333 -13.85 16.81 -12.17
CA ALA A 333 -14.07 17.21 -13.56
C ALA A 333 -14.84 16.10 -14.29
N THR A 334 -16.11 16.34 -14.64
CA THR A 334 -16.98 15.35 -15.29
C THR A 334 -17.66 15.88 -16.55
N PHE A 335 -17.91 14.98 -17.50
CA PHE A 335 -18.58 15.24 -18.77
C PHE A 335 -19.92 14.48 -18.84
N LYS A 336 -21.01 15.15 -18.46
CA LYS A 336 -22.35 14.53 -18.43
C LYS A 336 -23.34 15.33 -19.26
N LYS A 337 -24.12 14.64 -20.11
CA LYS A 337 -25.19 15.24 -20.96
C LYS A 337 -24.71 16.49 -21.71
N ASN A 338 -23.56 16.40 -22.40
CA ASN A 338 -22.95 17.51 -23.16
C ASN A 338 -22.58 18.76 -22.33
N LYS A 339 -22.42 18.59 -21.01
CA LYS A 339 -21.99 19.63 -20.08
C LYS A 339 -20.72 19.18 -19.38
N ILE A 340 -19.77 20.10 -19.28
CA ILE A 340 -18.57 19.94 -18.45
C ILE A 340 -18.87 20.57 -17.10
N ASN A 341 -18.73 19.77 -16.04
CA ASN A 341 -18.81 20.22 -14.66
C ASN A 341 -17.42 20.11 -14.06
N ALA A 342 -16.96 21.15 -13.38
CA ALA A 342 -15.70 21.09 -12.66
C ALA A 342 -15.82 21.81 -11.32
N LYS A 343 -15.16 21.26 -10.29
CA LYS A 343 -15.09 21.79 -8.93
C LYS A 343 -13.63 21.90 -8.49
N PHE A 344 -13.35 22.85 -7.62
CA PHE A 344 -12.02 23.12 -7.08
C PHE A 344 -12.12 23.79 -5.71
N ALA A 345 -11.04 23.73 -4.93
CA ALA A 345 -11.00 24.32 -3.59
C ALA A 345 -11.07 25.86 -3.64
N LYS A 346 -11.68 26.47 -2.60
CA LYS A 346 -11.66 27.92 -2.44
C LYS A 346 -10.26 28.35 -1.99
N LEU A 347 -9.75 29.44 -2.53
CA LEU A 347 -8.53 30.08 -2.05
C LEU A 347 -8.86 31.44 -1.42
N THR A 348 -8.44 31.64 -0.18
CA THR A 348 -8.59 32.90 0.55
C THR A 348 -7.93 34.05 -0.22
N GLY A 349 -8.61 35.20 -0.31
CA GLY A 349 -8.14 36.38 -1.03
C GLY A 349 -8.34 36.37 -2.56
N ALA A 350 -8.79 35.26 -3.16
CA ALA A 350 -9.17 35.22 -4.57
C ALA A 350 -10.52 35.94 -4.78
N LYS A 351 -10.58 36.85 -5.77
CA LYS A 351 -11.84 37.48 -6.21
C LYS A 351 -12.59 36.63 -7.25
N GLY A 352 -11.88 35.73 -7.92
CA GLY A 352 -12.46 34.73 -8.79
C GLY A 352 -11.40 33.80 -9.37
N TYR A 353 -11.80 33.01 -10.36
CA TYR A 353 -10.99 31.96 -10.95
C TYR A 353 -11.08 32.00 -12.47
N GLN A 354 -9.96 31.64 -13.11
CA GLN A 354 -9.93 31.30 -14.52
C GLN A 354 -9.76 29.79 -14.64
N VAL A 355 -10.72 29.14 -15.30
CA VAL A 355 -10.68 27.70 -15.59
C VAL A 355 -10.25 27.50 -17.03
N GLN A 356 -9.34 26.57 -17.25
CA GLN A 356 -8.83 26.19 -18.55
C GLN A 356 -9.17 24.72 -18.84
N ILE A 357 -9.79 24.47 -19.99
CA ILE A 357 -10.07 23.14 -20.52
C ILE A 357 -9.22 22.94 -21.77
N LYS A 358 -8.40 21.89 -21.80
CA LYS A 358 -7.54 21.53 -22.93
C LYS A 358 -7.93 20.18 -23.50
N LYS A 359 -8.11 20.09 -24.82
CA LYS A 359 -8.31 18.82 -25.55
C LYS A 359 -7.54 18.89 -26.87
N GLY A 360 -6.51 18.05 -27.01
CA GLY A 360 -5.53 18.19 -28.10
C GLY A 360 -4.91 19.60 -28.09
N GLY A 361 -4.76 20.22 -29.26
CA GLY A 361 -4.27 21.60 -29.40
C GLY A 361 -5.27 22.70 -28.99
N LYS A 362 -6.54 22.36 -28.68
CA LYS A 362 -7.57 23.37 -28.39
C LYS A 362 -7.63 23.71 -26.90
N THR A 363 -7.72 25.01 -26.60
CA THR A 363 -7.81 25.55 -25.24
C THR A 363 -9.05 26.43 -25.09
N TYR A 364 -9.86 26.16 -24.07
CA TYR A 364 -11.04 26.95 -23.73
C TYR A 364 -10.86 27.56 -22.34
N LYS A 365 -11.16 28.85 -22.20
CA LYS A 365 -11.00 29.59 -20.93
C LYS A 365 -12.36 30.12 -20.47
N TYR A 366 -12.62 29.95 -19.18
CA TYR A 366 -13.84 30.41 -18.52
C TYR A 366 -13.49 31.19 -17.26
N PHE A 367 -14.35 32.12 -16.87
CA PHE A 367 -14.21 32.85 -15.62
C PHE A 367 -15.41 32.56 -14.72
N THR A 368 -15.15 32.47 -13.42
CA THR A 368 -16.19 32.27 -12.40
C THR A 368 -15.75 32.93 -11.09
N THR A 369 -16.70 33.38 -10.29
CA THR A 369 -16.48 33.80 -8.89
C THR A 369 -16.79 32.65 -7.92
N LYS A 370 -17.46 31.59 -8.40
CA LYS A 370 -17.78 30.38 -7.65
C LYS A 370 -16.61 29.40 -7.66
N THR A 371 -16.65 28.40 -6.80
CA THR A 371 -15.69 27.27 -6.76
C THR A 371 -16.04 26.15 -7.74
N SER A 372 -16.81 26.48 -8.77
CA SER A 372 -17.26 25.53 -9.78
C SER A 372 -17.62 26.21 -11.09
N ILE A 373 -17.66 25.41 -12.15
CA ILE A 373 -18.25 25.76 -13.45
C ILE A 373 -19.18 24.65 -13.94
N LYS A 374 -20.20 25.04 -14.70
CA LYS A 374 -21.08 24.14 -15.47
C LYS A 374 -21.29 24.76 -16.84
N VAL A 375 -20.57 24.26 -17.83
CA VAL A 375 -20.50 24.88 -19.18
C VAL A 375 -20.92 23.88 -20.25
N LYS A 376 -21.54 24.37 -21.32
CA LYS A 376 -21.81 23.55 -22.51
C LYS A 376 -20.48 23.12 -23.11
N ALA A 377 -20.35 21.84 -23.43
CA ALA A 377 -19.11 21.35 -23.98
C ALA A 377 -18.86 21.92 -25.40
N PRO A 378 -17.62 22.32 -25.71
CA PRO A 378 -17.28 22.79 -27.05
C PRO A 378 -17.55 21.73 -28.14
N LYS A 379 -17.77 22.16 -29.39
CA LYS A 379 -18.10 21.24 -30.50
C LYS A 379 -17.08 20.10 -30.68
N VAL A 380 -15.81 20.30 -30.32
CA VAL A 380 -14.76 19.26 -30.37
C VAL A 380 -15.03 18.04 -29.45
N PHE A 381 -15.93 18.17 -28.49
CA PHE A 381 -16.38 17.07 -27.61
C PHE A 381 -17.60 16.31 -28.14
N LYS A 382 -18.21 16.74 -29.25
CA LYS A 382 -19.48 16.18 -29.78
C LYS A 382 -19.37 14.74 -30.28
N LYS A 383 -18.20 14.29 -30.72
CA LYS A 383 -17.93 12.88 -31.03
C LYS A 383 -17.67 12.15 -29.70
N LYS A 384 -18.75 11.64 -29.07
CA LYS A 384 -18.82 10.81 -27.84
C LYS A 384 -17.52 10.84 -27.00
N TYR A 385 -17.39 11.81 -26.10
CA TYR A 385 -16.28 11.82 -25.14
C TYR A 385 -16.45 10.67 -24.14
N ASN A 386 -15.63 9.64 -24.27
CA ASN A 386 -15.69 8.40 -23.48
C ASN A 386 -14.32 8.11 -22.86
N VAL A 387 -13.86 9.01 -21.99
CA VAL A 387 -12.61 8.83 -21.24
C VAL A 387 -12.96 8.39 -19.83
N SER A 388 -12.45 7.22 -19.45
CA SER A 388 -12.52 6.68 -18.10
C SER A 388 -11.16 6.84 -17.43
N PHE A 389 -11.17 7.24 -16.17
CA PHE A 389 -9.98 7.32 -15.33
C PHE A 389 -10.44 7.32 -13.87
N SER A 390 -9.90 6.42 -13.05
CA SER A 390 -10.16 6.41 -11.61
C SER A 390 -9.01 7.08 -10.85
N TYR A 391 -9.37 7.76 -9.76
CA TYR A 391 -8.41 8.22 -8.75
C TYR A 391 -8.46 7.35 -7.50
N ASP A 392 -9.17 6.22 -7.53
CA ASP A 392 -9.30 5.31 -6.41
C ASP A 392 -7.98 4.55 -6.20
N ILE A 393 -7.76 4.13 -4.96
CA ILE A 393 -6.50 3.53 -4.52
C ILE A 393 -6.36 2.07 -4.98
N ASP A 394 -7.49 1.36 -5.08
CA ASP A 394 -7.64 -0.05 -5.42
C ASP A 394 -7.53 -0.33 -6.93
N ASN A 395 -7.95 0.64 -7.75
CA ASN A 395 -7.81 0.61 -9.19
C ASN A 395 -6.70 1.55 -9.63
N TYR A 396 -5.46 1.29 -9.18
CA TYR A 396 -4.27 2.03 -9.58
C TYR A 396 -3.86 1.76 -11.05
N THR A 397 -4.81 1.80 -11.98
CA THR A 397 -4.52 1.83 -13.39
C THR A 397 -4.21 3.28 -13.78
N SER A 398 -2.92 3.57 -13.98
CA SER A 398 -2.47 4.84 -14.57
C SER A 398 -2.92 5.01 -16.04
N LYS A 399 -3.64 4.02 -16.58
CA LYS A 399 -4.02 3.92 -17.98
C LYS A 399 -5.28 4.75 -18.21
N ILE A 400 -5.10 5.86 -18.93
CA ILE A 400 -6.22 6.64 -19.45
C ILE A 400 -6.75 5.94 -20.70
N GLU A 401 -8.01 5.57 -20.69
CA GLU A 401 -8.67 5.03 -21.89
C GLU A 401 -9.21 6.16 -22.76
N GLY A 402 -8.69 6.26 -23.99
CA GLY A 402 -9.12 7.26 -24.98
C GLY A 402 -8.26 8.54 -25.01
N LYS A 403 -8.78 9.59 -25.64
CA LYS A 403 -8.05 10.88 -25.83
C LYS A 403 -8.47 11.90 -24.77
N PRO A 404 -7.73 12.04 -23.65
CA PRO A 404 -8.15 12.86 -22.52
C PRO A 404 -8.27 14.33 -22.87
N ALA A 405 -9.22 14.98 -22.22
CA ALA A 405 -9.20 16.40 -21.98
C ALA A 405 -8.76 16.65 -20.54
N TYR A 406 -8.09 17.76 -20.32
CA TYR A 406 -7.57 18.15 -19.01
C TYR A 406 -8.16 19.48 -18.59
N ILE A 407 -8.47 19.60 -17.30
CA ILE A 407 -8.94 20.84 -16.70
C ILE A 407 -7.91 21.32 -15.68
N SER A 408 -7.67 22.62 -15.66
CA SER A 408 -6.87 23.28 -14.62
C SER A 408 -7.52 24.62 -14.26
N VAL A 409 -7.19 25.14 -13.09
CA VAL A 409 -7.74 26.40 -12.59
C VAL A 409 -6.64 27.26 -12.00
N ARG A 410 -6.79 28.58 -12.08
CA ARG A 410 -5.97 29.53 -11.32
C ARG A 410 -6.82 30.62 -10.69
N PRO A 411 -6.48 31.06 -9.47
CA PRO A 411 -7.15 32.19 -8.82
C PRO A 411 -6.72 33.51 -9.47
N TYR A 412 -7.55 34.55 -9.32
CA TYR A 412 -7.15 35.94 -9.59
C TYR A 412 -7.69 36.88 -8.51
N LYS A 413 -7.00 38.01 -8.33
CA LYS A 413 -7.51 39.19 -7.62
C LYS A 413 -7.65 40.36 -8.59
N ILE A 414 -8.43 41.35 -8.19
CA ILE A 414 -8.52 42.64 -8.89
C ILE A 414 -7.48 43.57 -8.28
N VAL A 415 -6.69 44.22 -9.13
CA VAL A 415 -5.73 45.27 -8.76
C VAL A 415 -6.15 46.59 -9.42
N LYS A 416 -5.39 47.68 -9.19
CA LYS A 416 -5.68 49.03 -9.73
C LYS A 416 -6.12 48.99 -11.20
N LYS A 417 -7.09 49.83 -11.54
CA LYS A 417 -7.72 49.93 -12.89
C LYS A 417 -8.44 48.64 -13.33
N ASN A 418 -9.08 47.93 -12.40
CA ASN A 418 -9.83 46.68 -12.65
C ASN A 418 -9.02 45.55 -13.33
N LYS A 419 -7.68 45.60 -13.28
CA LYS A 419 -6.82 44.58 -13.89
C LYS A 419 -6.83 43.31 -13.04
N LYS A 420 -6.79 42.14 -13.67
CA LYS A 420 -6.71 40.84 -12.98
C LYS A 420 -5.25 40.45 -12.78
N SER A 421 -4.85 40.25 -11.51
CA SER A 421 -3.58 39.62 -11.15
C SER A 421 -3.81 38.15 -10.84
N TYR A 422 -3.17 37.26 -11.59
CA TYR A 422 -3.37 35.82 -11.51
C TYR A 422 -2.38 35.15 -10.54
N GLY A 423 -2.85 34.09 -9.88
CA GLY A 423 -1.97 33.08 -9.28
C GLY A 423 -1.49 32.05 -10.30
N LYS A 424 -0.95 30.94 -9.80
CA LYS A 424 -0.44 29.84 -10.63
C LYS A 424 -1.56 28.86 -10.98
N TRP A 425 -1.39 28.16 -12.10
CA TRP A 425 -2.27 27.06 -12.49
C TRP A 425 -2.14 25.90 -11.50
N SER A 426 -3.28 25.29 -11.17
CA SER A 426 -3.35 23.99 -10.50
C SER A 426 -2.70 22.92 -11.37
N GLU A 427 -2.42 21.76 -10.77
CA GLU A 427 -2.20 20.55 -11.56
C GLU A 427 -3.47 20.21 -12.36
N LYS A 428 -3.26 19.48 -13.45
CA LYS A 428 -4.32 19.11 -14.40
C LYS A 428 -5.10 17.91 -13.86
N ILE A 429 -6.42 18.01 -13.86
CA ILE A 429 -7.30 16.86 -13.64
C ILE A 429 -7.79 16.33 -14.99
N VAL A 430 -7.85 15.01 -15.14
CA VAL A 430 -8.49 14.34 -16.29
C VAL A 430 -9.99 14.63 -16.23
N LEU A 431 -10.57 15.08 -17.34
CA LEU A 431 -12.02 15.14 -17.49
C LEU A 431 -12.53 13.71 -17.72
N THR A 432 -13.32 13.19 -16.81
CA THR A 432 -13.93 11.86 -16.95
C THR A 432 -15.36 11.98 -17.46
N LYS A 433 -15.93 10.88 -17.94
CA LYS A 433 -17.36 10.80 -18.26
C LYS A 433 -18.25 11.00 -17.02
#